data_AF-A0A8E1WI38-F1
#
_entry.id   AF-A0A8E1WI38-F1
#
_cell.length_a   1.000
_cell.length_b   1.000
_cell.length_c   1.000
_cell.angle_alpha   90.00
_cell.angle_beta   90.00
_cell.angle_gamma   90.00
#
_symmetry.space_group_name_H-M   'P 1'
#
loop_
_entity.id
_entity.type
_entity.pdbx_description
1 polymer ?
#
loop_
_entity_poly.entity_id
_entity_poly.type
_entity_poly.pdbx_seq_one_letter_code
_entity_poly.pdbx_strand_id
1 'polypeptide(L)'
;MGLNWNSTTVAPVMPEPEQVFLAWLIAQPEDGNLRAAAAQQAARLAEYAGGHPGPRHLRQLFLDLAAELGGGAAASRAMSS
;
A
#
# COMPACT_ATOMS: atom_id res chain seq x y z
N MET A 1 22.35 32.66 28.09
CA MET A 1 22.24 32.08 26.73
C MET A 1 20.82 31.56 26.59
N GLY A 2 19.98 32.24 25.80
CA GLY A 2 18.56 31.90 25.66
C GLY A 2 18.37 30.73 24.69
N LEU A 3 17.80 29.64 25.19
CA LEU A 3 17.35 28.53 24.34
C LEU A 3 16.05 28.97 23.66
N ASN A 4 16.15 29.37 22.40
CA ASN A 4 14.99 29.70 21.58
C ASN A 4 14.29 28.39 21.17
N TRP A 5 13.24 28.03 21.90
CA TRP A 5 12.32 26.96 21.53
C TRP A 5 11.46 27.41 20.35
N ASN A 6 12.04 27.44 19.15
CA ASN A 6 11.26 27.42 17.94
C ASN A 6 10.57 26.04 17.88
N SER A 7 9.42 25.93 18.54
CA SER A 7 8.45 24.88 18.29
C SER A 7 7.99 25.03 16.84
N THR A 8 8.78 24.49 15.91
CA THR A 8 8.30 24.23 14.57
C THR A 8 7.15 23.25 14.74
N THR A 9 5.93 23.78 14.73
CA THR A 9 4.73 22.99 14.52
C THR A 9 4.92 22.28 13.20
N VAL A 10 5.45 21.06 13.24
CA VAL A 10 5.48 20.17 12.09
C VAL A 10 4.02 19.87 11.83
N ALA A 11 3.43 20.53 10.83
CA ALA A 11 2.13 20.13 10.32
C ALA A 11 2.23 18.62 10.05
N PRO A 12 1.22 17.80 10.42
CA PRO A 12 1.30 16.36 10.23
C PRO A 12 1.51 16.09 8.74
N VAL A 13 2.75 15.73 8.38
CA VAL A 13 3.07 15.31 7.03
C VAL A 13 2.34 13.99 6.84
N MET A 14 1.33 13.99 5.98
CA MET A 14 0.69 12.74 5.63
C MET A 14 1.74 11.87 4.95
N PRO A 15 1.91 10.61 5.39
CA PRO A 15 2.90 9.74 4.80
C PRO A 15 2.60 9.52 3.32
N GLU A 16 3.66 9.41 2.52
CA GLU A 16 3.50 9.11 1.10
C GLU A 16 2.86 7.72 0.93
N PRO A 17 1.97 7.54 -0.05
CA PRO A 17 1.33 6.25 -0.34
C PRO A 17 2.31 5.08 -0.39
N GLU A 18 3.47 5.28 -1.03
CA GLU A 18 4.53 4.29 -1.19
C GLU A 18 5.12 3.87 0.16
N GLN A 19 5.30 4.80 1.10
CA GLN A 19 5.78 4.50 2.45
C GLN A 19 4.75 3.67 3.23
N VAL A 20 3.47 4.02 3.11
CA VAL A 20 2.39 3.25 3.73
C VAL A 20 2.32 1.84 3.14
N PHE A 21 2.48 1.71 1.82
CA PHE A 21 2.50 0.43 1.14
C PHE A 21 3.68 -0.45 1.57
N LEU A 22 4.90 0.10 1.63
CA LEU A 22 6.08 -0.62 2.09
C LEU A 22 5.97 -1.03 3.56
N ALA A 23 5.47 -0.14 4.42
CA ALA A 23 5.23 -0.48 5.82
C ALA A 23 4.21 -1.63 5.95
N TRP A 24 3.16 -1.61 5.12
CA TRP A 24 2.19 -2.69 5.07
C TRP A 24 2.82 -4.01 4.61
N LEU A 25 3.67 -3.99 3.58
CA LEU A 25 4.38 -5.17 3.06
C LEU A 25 5.27 -5.82 4.13
N ILE A 26 6.04 -5.00 4.85
CA ILE A 26 6.92 -5.47 5.92
C ILE A 26 6.12 -6.08 7.08
N ALA A 27 4.91 -5.57 7.32
CA ALA A 27 4.02 -6.06 8.38
C ALA A 27 3.23 -7.34 7.99
N GLN A 28 3.41 -7.88 6.78
CA GLN A 28 2.69 -9.08 6.36
C GLN A 28 3.22 -10.32 7.09
N PRO A 29 2.32 -11.25 7.48
CA PRO A 29 2.73 -12.53 8.03
C PRO A 29 3.42 -13.39 6.97
N GLU A 30 4.44 -14.16 7.37
CA GLU A 30 5.30 -14.96 6.48
C GLU A 30 4.51 -16.02 5.68
N ASP A 31 3.49 -16.64 6.28
CA ASP A 31 2.61 -17.64 5.65
C ASP A 31 1.28 -17.04 5.12
N GLY A 32 1.18 -15.71 5.05
CA GLY A 32 -0.02 -15.02 4.59
C GLY A 32 -0.23 -15.12 3.09
N ASN A 33 -1.49 -15.24 2.64
CA ASN A 33 -1.82 -15.06 1.23
C ASN A 33 -1.74 -13.56 0.86
N LEU A 34 -0.54 -13.13 0.48
CA LEU A 34 -0.22 -11.74 0.16
C LEU A 34 -1.15 -11.16 -0.92
N ARG A 35 -1.54 -11.97 -1.90
CA ARG A 35 -2.46 -11.57 -2.98
C ARG A 35 -3.85 -11.26 -2.44
N ALA A 36 -4.40 -12.13 -1.58
CA ALA A 36 -5.70 -11.92 -0.97
C ALA A 36 -5.69 -10.71 -0.02
N ALA A 37 -4.59 -10.53 0.73
CA ALA A 37 -4.41 -9.40 1.62
C ALA A 37 -4.35 -8.07 0.84
N ALA A 38 -3.59 -8.01 -0.25
CA ALA A 38 -3.53 -6.84 -1.13
C ALA A 38 -4.89 -6.50 -1.75
N ALA A 39 -5.62 -7.52 -2.25
CA ALA A 39 -6.97 -7.34 -2.80
C ALA A 39 -7.95 -6.79 -1.75
N GLN A 40 -7.90 -7.26 -0.49
CA GLN A 40 -8.73 -6.72 0.58
C GLN A 40 -8.40 -5.26 0.89
N GLN A 41 -7.14 -4.86 0.91
CA GLN A 41 -6.76 -3.46 1.16
C GLN A 41 -7.22 -2.54 0.02
N ALA A 42 -7.07 -2.99 -1.24
CA ALA A 42 -7.59 -2.26 -2.40
C ALA A 42 -9.12 -2.07 -2.33
N ALA A 43 -9.86 -3.09 -1.86
CA ALA A 43 -11.31 -2.99 -1.67
C ALA A 43 -11.68 -1.98 -0.59
N ARG A 44 -11.00 -2.00 0.57
CA ARG A 44 -11.22 -1.01 1.64
C ARG A 44 -10.95 0.42 1.17
N LEU A 45 -9.87 0.63 0.41
CA LEU A 45 -9.54 1.94 -0.12
C LEU A 45 -10.50 2.39 -1.23
N ALA A 46 -11.25 1.48 -1.85
CA ALA A 46 -12.30 1.85 -2.80
C ALA A 46 -13.50 2.51 -2.12
N GLU A 47 -13.74 2.22 -0.84
CA GLU A 47 -14.80 2.82 -0.03
C GLU A 47 -14.44 4.21 0.50
N TYR A 48 -13.18 4.63 0.33
CA TYR A 48 -12.73 5.96 0.75
C TYR A 48 -13.36 7.05 -0.13
N ALA A 49 -14.28 7.82 0.44
CA ALA A 49 -15.00 8.91 -0.23
C ALA A 49 -14.30 10.28 -0.10
N GLY A 50 -13.10 10.35 0.49
CA GLY A 50 -12.38 11.61 0.65
C GLY A 50 -11.69 12.09 -0.64
N GLY A 51 -11.47 13.40 -0.75
CA GLY A 51 -10.88 14.03 -1.94
C GLY A 51 -9.36 13.92 -2.06
N HIS A 52 -8.67 13.25 -1.13
CA HIS A 52 -7.21 13.17 -1.13
C HIS A 52 -6.70 12.19 -2.20
N PRO A 53 -5.71 12.55 -3.03
CA PRO A 53 -5.20 11.66 -4.08
C PRO A 53 -4.40 10.46 -3.53
N GLY A 54 -3.82 10.58 -2.32
CA GLY A 54 -2.99 9.55 -1.70
C GLY A 54 -3.66 8.18 -1.59
N PRO A 55 -4.86 8.05 -1.00
CA PRO A 55 -5.60 6.79 -0.94
C PRO A 55 -5.91 6.16 -2.31
N ARG A 56 -6.14 6.97 -3.34
CA ARG A 56 -6.32 6.48 -4.72
C ARG A 56 -5.03 5.89 -5.28
N HIS A 57 -3.90 6.56 -5.06
CA HIS A 57 -2.58 6.03 -5.45
C HIS A 57 -2.28 4.74 -4.68
N LEU A 58 -2.47 4.74 -3.36
CA LEU A 58 -2.23 3.57 -2.52
C LEU A 58 -3.06 2.36 -2.97
N ARG A 59 -4.34 2.58 -3.31
CA ARG A 59 -5.21 1.53 -3.87
C ARG A 59 -4.61 0.94 -5.15
N GLN A 60 -4.03 1.76 -6.01
CA GLN A 60 -3.43 1.30 -7.26
C GLN A 60 -2.22 0.39 -7.01
N LEU A 61 -1.36 0.72 -6.06
CA LEU A 61 -0.22 -0.12 -5.66
C LEU A 61 -0.69 -1.52 -5.20
N PHE A 62 -1.77 -1.57 -4.42
CA PHE A 62 -2.36 -2.84 -3.98
C PHE A 62 -2.97 -3.68 -5.12
N LEU A 63 -3.62 -3.03 -6.09
CA LEU A 63 -4.17 -3.70 -7.26
C LEU A 63 -3.07 -4.28 -8.15
N ASP A 64 -2.00 -3.52 -8.35
CA ASP A 64 -0.83 -3.93 -9.14
C ASP A 64 -0.16 -5.16 -8.52
N LEU A 65 0.14 -5.11 -7.21
CA LEU A 65 0.68 -6.24 -6.47
C LEU A 65 -0.22 -7.50 -6.56
N ALA A 66 -1.53 -7.34 -6.40
CA ALA A 66 -2.46 -8.47 -6.50
C ALA A 66 -2.54 -9.06 -7.92
N ALA A 67 -2.35 -8.22 -8.94
CA ALA A 67 -2.29 -8.63 -10.34
C ALA A 67 -0.98 -9.38 -10.64
N GLU A 68 0.17 -8.87 -10.19
CA GLU A 68 1.47 -9.53 -10.35
C GLU A 68 1.48 -10.93 -9.71
N LEU A 69 0.99 -11.02 -8.47
CA LEU A 69 0.86 -12.30 -7.75
C LEU A 69 -0.17 -13.26 -8.38
N GLY A 70 -1.13 -12.73 -9.14
CA GLY A 70 -2.13 -13.52 -9.87
C GLY A 70 -1.65 -13.99 -11.24
N GLY A 71 -0.84 -13.17 -11.92
CA GLY A 71 -0.31 -13.42 -13.26
C GLY A 71 0.79 -14.49 -13.29
N GLY A 72 1.59 -14.61 -12.22
CA GLY A 72 2.60 -15.67 -12.10
C GLY A 72 2.02 -17.09 -12.12
N ALA A 73 0.80 -17.28 -11.60
CA ALA A 73 0.13 -18.58 -11.60
C ALA A 73 -0.50 -18.96 -12.96
N ALA A 74 -0.88 -17.97 -13.78
CA ALA A 74 -1.43 -18.19 -15.11
C ALA A 74 -0.34 -18.42 -16.17
N ALA A 75 0.77 -17.67 -16.11
CA ALA A 75 1.92 -17.87 -17.00
C ALA A 75 2.56 -19.27 -16.82
N SER A 76 2.62 -19.77 -15.57
CA SER A 76 3.16 -21.10 -15.25
C SER A 76 2.29 -22.27 -15.73
N ARG A 77 1.01 -22.04 -16.09
CA ARG A 77 0.10 -23.08 -16.61
C ARG A 77 0.01 -23.11 -18.14
N ALA A 78 0.49 -22.08 -18.83
CA ALA A 78 0.44 -21.99 -20.29
C ALA A 78 1.69 -22.56 -21.00
N MET A 79 2.76 -22.90 -20.26
CA MET A 79 4.01 -23.48 -20.80
C MET A 79 4.15 -25.01 -20.64
N SER A 80 3.09 -25.73 -20.25
CA SER A 80 3.08 -27.19 -20.12
C SER A 80 1.98 -27.87 -20.96
N SER A 81 1.88 -27.54 -22.24
CA SER A 81 0.99 -28.24 -23.20
C SER A 81 1.68 -28.46 -24.54
#